data_AF-E9IXX9-F1
#
_entry.id   AF-E9IXX9-F1
#
_cell.length_a   1.000
_cell.length_b   1.000
_cell.length_c   1.000
_cell.angle_alpha   90.00
_cell.angle_beta   90.00
_cell.angle_gamma   90.00
#
_symmetry.space_group_name_H-M   'P 1'
#
loop_
_entity.id
_entity.type
_entity.pdbx_description
1 polymer ?
#
loop_
_entity_poly.entity_id
_entity_poly.type
_entity_poly.pdbx_seq_one_letter_code
_entity_poly.pdbx_strand_id
1 'polypeptide(L)'
;TIQQPNLYNQMIPQNKLFYPSNHPMHSPLYIPMMTRCNPRIHFPRKKRLFLTIILGIYFTLLQLIEYIESPFTLADSIYGSTFFIATGFHGLHVIIGTLFLLTCFIRIKSSHFSRLHHFGFEAAA
;
A
#
# COMPACT_ATOMS: atom_id res chain seq x y z
N THR A 1 -36.43 23.64 -43.63
CA THR A 1 -36.35 22.19 -43.42
C THR A 1 -35.48 21.94 -42.20
N ILE A 2 -35.95 21.09 -41.29
CA ILE A 2 -35.48 20.92 -39.90
C ILE A 2 -34.08 20.29 -39.84
N GLN A 3 -33.20 20.79 -38.96
CA GLN A 3 -32.39 20.02 -37.98
C GLN A 3 -31.43 20.92 -37.17
N GLN A 4 -31.70 21.09 -35.87
CA GLN A 4 -30.65 21.14 -34.82
C GLN A 4 -30.24 19.68 -34.52
N PRO A 5 -29.08 19.32 -33.90
CA PRO A 5 -28.35 20.02 -32.81
C PRO A 5 -26.79 19.87 -32.95
N ASN A 6 -25.84 20.27 -32.08
CA ASN A 6 -25.63 20.05 -30.64
C ASN A 6 -24.45 20.92 -30.12
N LEU A 7 -24.55 21.32 -28.85
CA LEU A 7 -23.69 22.22 -28.07
C LEU A 7 -22.32 21.63 -27.65
N TYR A 8 -21.36 21.47 -28.57
CA TYR A 8 -20.02 20.97 -28.20
C TYR A 8 -18.85 21.87 -28.61
N ASN A 9 -19.02 22.74 -29.61
CA ASN A 9 -17.88 23.40 -30.26
C ASN A 9 -17.53 24.81 -29.72
N GLN A 10 -17.99 25.20 -28.52
CA GLN A 10 -17.79 26.56 -27.99
C GLN A 10 -16.85 26.70 -26.79
N MET A 11 -16.14 25.65 -26.36
CA MET A 11 -15.26 25.71 -25.17
C MET A 11 -13.79 25.40 -25.46
N ILE A 12 -13.13 26.18 -26.34
CA ILE A 12 -11.65 26.25 -26.36
C ILE A 12 -11.21 27.73 -26.41
N PRO A 13 -10.51 28.25 -25.38
CA PRO A 13 -10.05 29.63 -25.35
C PRO A 13 -8.81 29.86 -26.23
N GLN A 14 -8.83 31.02 -26.88
CA GLN A 14 -7.79 31.63 -27.69
C GLN A 14 -6.57 31.97 -26.84
N ASN A 15 -5.46 31.25 -26.97
CA ASN A 15 -4.13 31.79 -26.65
C ASN A 15 -3.04 31.01 -27.37
N LYS A 16 -2.76 31.46 -28.59
CA LYS A 16 -1.70 30.95 -29.47
C LYS A 16 -0.94 32.18 -29.97
N LEU A 17 0.18 32.55 -29.35
CA LEU A 17 1.20 33.45 -29.93
C LEU A 17 2.40 33.62 -28.97
N PHE A 18 3.28 32.63 -28.89
CA PHE A 18 4.74 32.84 -28.75
C PHE A 18 5.51 31.53 -28.98
N TYR A 19 5.82 31.20 -30.22
CA TYR A 19 6.90 30.26 -30.57
C TYR A 19 7.48 30.69 -31.91
N PRO A 20 8.78 31.04 -31.99
CA PRO A 20 9.42 31.26 -33.27
C PRO A 20 9.61 29.92 -33.98
N SER A 21 9.21 29.94 -35.25
CA SER A 21 9.37 28.90 -36.26
C SER A 21 10.84 28.63 -36.56
N ASN A 22 11.23 27.35 -36.63
CA ASN A 22 12.00 26.72 -37.71
C ASN A 22 12.74 25.45 -37.22
N HIS A 23 12.12 24.26 -37.31
CA HIS A 23 12.82 23.00 -37.56
C HIS A 23 11.86 21.95 -38.16
N PRO A 24 12.31 21.11 -39.13
CA PRO A 24 11.45 20.24 -39.92
C PRO A 24 11.05 18.94 -39.19
N MET A 25 9.88 18.46 -39.60
CA MET A 25 9.15 17.28 -39.17
C MET A 25 9.95 15.97 -39.13
N HIS A 26 9.96 15.30 -37.97
CA HIS A 26 10.09 13.84 -37.88
C HIS A 26 9.10 13.27 -36.85
N SER A 27 8.04 12.64 -37.36
CA SER A 27 7.27 11.49 -36.81
C SER A 27 6.47 11.59 -35.48
N PRO A 28 5.38 10.82 -35.35
CA PRO A 28 4.21 11.18 -34.55
C PRO A 28 4.14 10.41 -33.23
N LEU A 29 4.34 11.09 -32.10
CA LEU A 29 3.87 10.60 -30.79
C LEU A 29 3.74 11.74 -29.77
N TYR A 30 3.06 12.81 -30.18
CA TYR A 30 2.53 13.81 -29.26
C TYR A 30 1.23 13.30 -28.65
N ILE A 31 1.34 12.41 -27.68
CA ILE A 31 0.36 12.37 -26.59
C ILE A 31 1.17 12.70 -25.35
N PRO A 32 1.16 13.94 -24.83
CA PRO A 32 1.44 14.11 -23.42
C PRO A 32 0.29 13.39 -22.73
N MET A 33 0.47 12.10 -22.49
CA MET A 33 -0.41 11.34 -21.63
C MET A 33 -0.36 12.11 -20.33
N MET A 34 -1.44 12.84 -20.11
CA MET A 34 -1.78 13.42 -18.84
C MET A 34 -1.50 12.33 -17.82
N THR A 35 -0.37 12.44 -17.14
CA THR A 35 -0.25 12.08 -15.75
C THR A 35 -1.23 12.99 -15.04
N ARG A 36 -2.53 12.68 -15.19
CA ARG A 36 -3.51 12.95 -14.18
C ARG A 36 -2.95 12.24 -12.96
N CYS A 37 -2.22 13.01 -12.17
CA CYS A 37 -2.17 12.83 -10.74
C CYS A 37 -3.65 12.84 -10.32
N ASN A 38 -4.26 11.65 -10.30
CA ASN A 38 -5.59 11.46 -9.76
C ASN A 38 -5.43 11.50 -8.24
N PRO A 39 -5.80 12.59 -7.55
CA PRO A 39 -5.56 12.69 -6.11
C PRO A 39 -6.57 11.87 -5.30
N ARG A 40 -7.49 11.11 -5.95
CA ARG A 40 -8.66 10.50 -5.31
C ARG A 40 -8.53 9.04 -4.85
N ILE A 41 -7.32 8.50 -4.71
CA ILE A 41 -7.14 7.13 -4.13
C ILE A 41 -6.27 7.16 -2.87
N HIS A 42 -6.51 8.12 -1.97
CA HIS A 42 -5.72 8.29 -0.75
C HIS A 42 -6.12 7.35 0.41
N PHE A 43 -7.24 6.63 0.30
CA PHE A 43 -7.80 5.81 1.40
C PHE A 43 -7.50 4.29 1.43
N PRO A 44 -6.90 3.61 0.42
CA PRO A 44 -6.77 2.14 0.48
C PRO A 44 -5.57 1.65 1.32
N ARG A 45 -4.56 2.49 1.58
CA ARG A 45 -3.34 2.06 2.30
C ARG A 45 -3.57 1.86 3.80
N LYS A 46 -4.30 2.78 4.44
CA LYS A 46 -4.64 2.69 5.88
C LYS A 46 -5.53 1.47 6.17
N LYS A 47 -6.48 1.17 5.28
CA LYS A 47 -7.40 0.03 5.41
C LYS A 47 -6.67 -1.32 5.31
N ARG A 48 -5.76 -1.46 4.34
CA ARG A 48 -4.95 -2.67 4.16
C ARG A 48 -4.02 -2.93 5.34
N LEU A 49 -3.30 -1.90 5.79
CA LEU A 49 -2.39 -2.01 6.94
C LEU A 49 -3.14 -2.34 8.23
N PHE A 50 -4.33 -1.77 8.42
CA PHE A 50 -5.18 -2.11 9.56
C PHE A 50 -5.60 -3.59 9.50
N LEU A 51 -6.01 -4.10 8.34
CA LEU A 51 -6.39 -5.50 8.17
C LEU A 51 -5.23 -6.46 8.47
N THR A 52 -4.00 -6.14 8.02
CA THR A 52 -2.82 -6.99 8.28
C THR A 52 -2.46 -7.05 9.77
N ILE A 53 -2.63 -5.95 10.50
CA ILE A 53 -2.41 -5.94 11.95
C ILE A 53 -3.43 -6.84 12.66
N ILE A 54 -4.72 -6.72 12.32
CA ILE A 54 -5.77 -7.56 12.90
C ILE A 54 -5.50 -9.04 12.61
N LEU A 55 -5.13 -9.37 11.37
CA LEU A 55 -4.84 -10.75 11.00
C LEU A 55 -3.61 -11.32 11.74
N GLY A 56 -2.57 -10.53 11.96
CA GLY A 56 -1.40 -10.95 12.72
C GLY A 56 -1.67 -11.14 14.23
N ILE A 57 -2.51 -10.28 14.82
CA ILE A 57 -3.00 -10.48 16.20
C ILE A 57 -3.81 -11.77 16.28
N TYR A 58 -4.73 -11.98 15.33
CA TYR A 58 -5.55 -13.19 15.26
C TYR A 58 -4.70 -14.47 15.13
N PHE A 59 -3.68 -14.47 14.26
CA PHE A 59 -2.74 -15.58 14.13
C PHE A 59 -2.01 -15.86 15.44
N THR A 60 -1.53 -14.83 16.13
CA THR A 60 -0.83 -14.98 17.41
C THR A 60 -1.74 -15.58 18.50
N LEU A 61 -3.03 -15.23 18.51
CA LEU A 61 -4.01 -15.81 19.43
C LEU A 61 -4.27 -17.30 19.13
N LEU A 62 -4.41 -17.67 17.86
CA LEU A 62 -4.55 -19.07 17.46
C LEU A 62 -3.31 -19.89 17.83
N GLN A 63 -2.11 -19.34 17.63
CA GLN A 63 -0.85 -19.98 18.01
C GLN A 63 -0.77 -20.22 19.53
N LEU A 64 -1.29 -19.27 20.33
CA LEU A 64 -1.35 -19.43 21.79
C LEU A 64 -2.33 -20.54 22.21
N ILE A 65 -3.50 -20.61 21.58
CA ILE A 65 -4.48 -21.67 21.85
C ILE A 65 -3.89 -23.03 21.50
N GLU A 66 -3.21 -23.15 20.36
CA GLU A 66 -2.51 -24.38 19.97
C GLU A 66 -1.48 -24.82 21.02
N TYR A 67 -0.76 -23.89 21.65
CA TYR A 67 0.22 -24.20 22.70
C TYR A 67 -0.39 -24.62 24.03
N ILE A 68 -1.60 -24.13 24.35
CA ILE A 68 -2.30 -24.52 25.59
C ILE A 68 -2.97 -25.88 25.42
N GLU A 69 -3.52 -26.17 24.25
CA GLU A 69 -4.24 -27.41 23.96
C GLU A 69 -3.33 -28.57 23.52
N SER A 70 -2.04 -28.31 23.25
CA SER A 70 -1.13 -29.36 22.80
C SER A 70 -0.91 -30.42 23.90
N PRO A 71 -1.06 -31.72 23.60
CA PRO A 71 -0.93 -32.79 24.59
C PRO A 71 0.54 -33.13 24.93
N PHE A 72 1.49 -32.39 24.36
CA PHE A 72 2.92 -32.60 24.55
C PHE A 72 3.62 -31.29 24.95
N THR A 73 4.67 -31.42 25.75
CA THR A 73 5.49 -30.31 26.22
C THR A 73 6.81 -30.22 25.43
N LEU A 74 7.54 -29.12 25.63
CA LEU A 74 8.87 -28.93 25.05
C LEU A 74 9.87 -30.03 25.47
N ALA A 75 9.64 -30.70 26.60
CA ALA A 75 10.53 -31.72 27.16
C ALA A 75 10.16 -33.17 26.78
N ASP A 76 9.02 -33.40 26.12
CA ASP A 76 8.47 -34.77 26.00
C ASP A 76 9.19 -35.64 24.96
N SER A 77 9.68 -35.07 23.86
CA SER A 77 10.38 -35.81 22.80
C SER A 77 11.08 -34.90 21.79
N ILE A 78 11.83 -35.50 20.85
CA ILE A 78 12.42 -34.80 19.69
C ILE A 78 11.35 -34.10 18.86
N TYR A 79 10.16 -34.69 18.75
CA TYR A 79 9.04 -34.08 18.03
C TYR A 79 8.56 -32.82 18.74
N GLY A 80 8.30 -32.91 20.06
CA GLY A 80 7.84 -31.77 20.85
C GLY A 80 8.85 -30.62 20.84
N SER A 81 10.13 -30.91 21.08
CA SER A 81 11.18 -29.88 21.08
C SER A 81 11.35 -29.22 19.71
N THR A 82 11.36 -29.98 18.62
CA THR A 82 11.47 -29.43 17.27
C THR A 82 10.24 -28.60 16.89
N PHE A 83 9.05 -29.06 17.24
CA PHE A 83 7.79 -28.35 17.00
C PHE A 83 7.79 -26.98 17.69
N PHE A 84 8.05 -26.93 19.01
CA PHE A 84 8.02 -25.69 19.78
C PHE A 84 9.14 -24.71 19.39
N ILE A 85 10.33 -25.20 19.02
CA ILE A 85 11.41 -24.32 18.55
C ILE A 85 11.08 -23.71 17.18
N ALA A 86 10.63 -24.51 16.23
CA ALA A 86 10.32 -24.03 14.88
C ALA A 86 9.12 -23.07 14.88
N THR A 87 8.02 -23.48 15.52
CA THR A 87 6.81 -22.64 15.62
C THR A 87 7.02 -21.45 16.54
N GLY A 88 7.83 -21.59 17.59
CA GLY A 88 8.12 -20.50 18.54
C GLY A 88 8.97 -19.40 17.92
N PHE A 89 10.00 -19.76 17.15
CA PHE A 89 10.80 -18.78 16.41
C PHE A 89 9.95 -18.06 15.34
N HIS A 90 9.11 -18.80 14.63
CA HIS A 90 8.15 -18.20 13.69
C HIS A 90 7.16 -17.26 14.40
N GLY A 91 6.61 -17.67 15.54
CA GLY A 91 5.71 -16.87 16.36
C GLY A 91 6.35 -15.57 16.85
N LEU A 92 7.62 -15.63 17.30
CA LEU A 92 8.39 -14.44 17.63
C LEU A 92 8.51 -13.49 16.44
N HIS A 93 8.87 -14.01 15.26
CA HIS A 93 8.95 -13.19 14.04
C HIS A 93 7.63 -12.48 13.73
N VAL A 94 6.50 -13.18 13.85
CA VAL A 94 5.16 -12.59 13.61
C VAL A 94 4.82 -11.52 14.65
N ILE A 95 5.17 -11.69 15.92
CA ILE A 95 4.95 -10.69 16.97
C ILE A 95 5.77 -9.41 16.69
N ILE A 96 7.05 -9.56 16.35
CA ILE A 96 7.89 -8.40 16.00
C ILE A 96 7.37 -7.71 14.74
N GLY A 97 6.99 -8.47 13.72
CA GLY A 97 6.42 -7.94 12.47
C GLY A 97 5.12 -7.17 12.69
N THR A 98 4.22 -7.69 13.54
CA THR A 98 2.95 -7.02 13.86
C THR A 98 3.16 -5.74 14.68
N LEU A 99 4.09 -5.73 15.64
CA LEU A 99 4.49 -4.51 16.36
C LEU A 99 5.06 -3.47 15.41
N PHE A 100 5.92 -3.88 14.49
CA PHE A 100 6.48 -2.99 13.50
C PHE A 100 5.38 -2.37 12.59
N LEU A 101 4.46 -3.18 12.06
CA LEU A 101 3.30 -2.69 11.30
C LEU A 101 2.40 -1.75 12.12
N LEU A 102 2.22 -2.03 13.41
CA LEU A 102 1.47 -1.17 14.34
C LEU A 102 2.13 0.20 14.51
N THR A 103 3.46 0.26 14.68
CA THR A 103 4.18 1.53 14.74
C THR A 103 4.05 2.33 13.44
N CYS A 104 4.12 1.66 12.28
CA CYS A 104 3.86 2.27 10.98
C CYS A 104 2.44 2.83 10.87
N PHE A 105 1.44 2.11 11.39
CA PHE A 105 0.04 2.55 11.39
C PHE A 105 -0.18 3.77 12.28
N ILE A 106 0.39 3.80 13.49
CA ILE A 106 0.32 4.93 14.42
C ILE A 106 0.97 6.18 13.80
N ARG A 107 2.10 6.00 13.11
CA ARG A 107 2.80 7.10 12.40
C ARG A 107 1.97 7.67 11.24
N ILE A 108 1.24 6.82 10.51
CA ILE A 108 0.31 7.25 9.45
C ILE A 108 -0.95 7.94 10.02
N LYS A 109 -1.38 7.58 11.25
CA LYS A 109 -2.50 8.24 11.92
C LYS A 109 -2.15 9.59 12.53
N SER A 110 -0.92 9.75 13.02
CA SER A 110 -0.45 10.99 13.65
C SER A 110 -0.07 12.09 12.65
N SER A 111 -0.41 11.94 11.37
CA SER A 111 -0.15 12.92 10.28
C SER A 111 1.30 13.42 10.17
N HIS A 112 2.26 12.64 10.66
CA HIS A 112 3.69 12.99 10.67
C HIS A 112 4.37 12.78 9.30
N PHE A 113 3.59 12.54 8.24
CA PHE A 113 4.04 12.57 6.86
C PHE A 113 3.58 13.88 6.21
N SER A 114 4.34 14.94 6.44
CA SER A 114 4.48 15.96 5.40
C SER A 114 5.22 15.32 4.21
N ARG A 115 4.92 15.75 2.98
CA ARG A 115 5.18 15.06 1.68
C ARG A 115 6.65 14.72 1.32
N LEU A 116 7.60 14.69 2.25
CA LEU A 116 9.03 14.79 1.94
C LEU A 116 9.94 13.64 2.40
N HIS A 117 9.47 12.62 3.15
CA HIS A 117 10.37 11.49 3.49
C HIS A 117 9.63 10.16 3.64
N HIS A 118 9.69 9.32 2.59
CA HIS A 118 9.02 8.02 2.49
C HIS A 118 9.86 6.81 2.97
N PHE A 119 10.94 7.04 3.73
CA PHE A 119 11.88 5.96 4.09
C PHE A 119 11.26 4.86 4.99
N GLY A 120 10.33 5.24 5.88
CA GLY A 120 9.69 4.27 6.79
C GLY A 120 8.65 3.35 6.15
N PHE A 121 8.20 3.64 4.93
CA PHE A 121 7.22 2.80 4.20
C PHE A 121 7.92 1.78 3.29
N GLU A 122 9.11 2.09 2.78
CA GLU A 122 9.94 1.14 2.02
C GLU A 122 10.67 0.13 2.92
N ALA A 123 11.10 0.53 4.11
CA ALA A 123 11.73 -0.39 5.07
C ALA A 123 10.77 -1.44 5.67
N ALA A 124 9.47 -1.32 5.38
CA ALA A 124 8.41 -2.15 5.91
C ALA A 124 7.91 -3.25 4.97
N ALA A 125 8.31 -3.17 3.69
CA ALA A 125 7.87 -4.06 2.63
C ALA A 125 8.87 -5.20 2.39
#